data_AF-A0A972DLS1-F1
#
_entry.id   AF-A0A972DLS1-F1
#
_cell.length_a   1.000
_cell.length_b   1.000
_cell.length_c   1.000
_cell.angle_alpha   90.00
_cell.angle_beta   90.00
_cell.angle_gamma   90.00
#
_symmetry.space_group_name_H-M   'P 1'
#
loop_
_entity.id
_entity.type
_entity.pdbx_description
1 polymer ?
#
loop_
_entity_poly.entity_id
_entity_poly.type
_entity_poly.pdbx_seq_one_letter_code
_entity_poly.pdbx_strand_id
1 'polypeptide(L)' 'PENQIRIVERARSAGASAKFAGSGGAILGAYPDDATFERLCANLETIGCRVIRPMIAAPAV' A
#
# COMPACT_ATOMS: atom_id res chain seq x y z
N PRO A 1 12.53 2.60 11.99
CA PRO A 1 12.82 1.66 10.88
C PRO A 1 11.90 0.42 10.89
N GLU A 2 11.73 -0.25 12.03
CA GLU A 2 10.91 -1.48 12.15
C GLU A 2 9.43 -1.28 11.80
N ASN A 3 8.86 -0.13 12.19
CA ASN A 3 7.48 0.23 11.87
C ASN A 3 7.20 0.27 10.37
N GLN A 4 8.20 0.61 9.54
CA GLN A 4 8.03 0.70 8.10
C GLN A 4 8.04 -0.68 7.44
N ILE A 5 8.92 -1.57 7.89
CA ILE A 5 8.98 -2.96 7.39
C ILE A 5 7.62 -3.65 7.60
N ARG A 6 7.00 -3.43 8.77
CA ARG A 6 5.69 -3.99 9.10
C ARG A 6 4.59 -3.59 8.12
N ILE A 7 4.61 -2.36 7.58
CA ILE A 7 3.63 -1.89 6.59
C ILE A 7 3.82 -2.66 5.27
N VAL A 8 5.06 -2.83 4.82
CA VAL A 8 5.38 -3.57 3.58
C VAL A 8 4.97 -5.03 3.70
N GLU A 9 5.31 -5.68 4.81
CA GLU A 9 4.98 -7.10 5.03
C GLU A 9 3.47 -7.32 5.08
N ARG A 10 2.71 -6.46 5.78
CA ARG A 10 1.24 -6.51 5.84
C ARG A 10 0.58 -6.32 4.48
N ALA A 11 1.09 -5.40 3.66
CA ALA A 11 0.59 -5.19 2.31
C ALA A 11 0.90 -6.39 1.39
N ARG A 12 2.11 -6.97 1.50
CA ARG A 12 2.49 -8.16 0.72
C ARG A 12 1.67 -9.39 1.13
N SER A 13 1.41 -9.58 2.42
CA SER A 13 0.53 -10.67 2.87
C SER A 13 -0.91 -10.53 2.40
N ALA A 14 -1.35 -9.32 2.05
CA ALA A 14 -2.67 -9.08 1.46
C ALA A 14 -2.73 -9.45 -0.04
N GLY A 15 -1.58 -9.68 -0.69
CA GLY A 15 -1.48 -10.02 -2.11
C GLY A 15 -1.01 -8.89 -3.02
N ALA A 16 -0.56 -7.75 -2.47
CA ALA A 16 -0.03 -6.64 -3.25
C ALA A 16 1.49 -6.68 -3.35
N SER A 17 2.03 -6.09 -4.42
CA SER A 17 3.41 -5.60 -4.35
C SER A 17 3.47 -4.40 -3.41
N ALA A 18 4.60 -4.20 -2.72
CA ALA A 18 4.76 -3.04 -1.86
C ALA A 18 6.24 -2.65 -1.75
N LYS A 19 6.52 -1.36 -1.92
CA LYS A 19 7.84 -0.72 -1.71
C LYS A 19 7.67 0.58 -0.94
N PHE A 20 8.73 1.02 -0.27
CA PHE A 20 8.75 2.32 0.42
C PHE A 20 8.59 3.47 -0.58
N ALA A 21 7.74 4.44 -0.23
CA ALA A 21 7.55 5.65 -1.01
C ALA A 21 8.49 6.79 -0.51
N GLY A 22 9.80 6.57 -0.57
CA GLY A 22 10.81 7.61 -0.26
C GLY A 22 11.13 7.77 1.23
N SER A 23 10.96 9.00 1.76
CA SER A 23 11.42 9.44 3.10
C SER A 23 10.79 8.69 4.29
N GLY A 24 9.84 7.79 4.02
CA GLY A 24 9.20 6.96 5.03
C GLY A 24 7.75 7.33 5.33
N GLY A 25 7.04 6.45 6.04
CA GLY A 25 5.65 6.67 6.44
C GLY A 25 4.60 6.26 5.41
N ALA A 26 5.01 5.91 4.19
CA ALA A 26 4.13 5.41 3.14
C ALA A 26 4.78 4.30 2.31
N ILE A 27 3.93 3.49 1.69
CA ILE A 27 4.30 2.49 0.69
C ILE A 27 3.51 2.72 -0.60
N LEU A 28 4.07 2.27 -1.72
CA LEU A 28 3.40 2.21 -3.02
C LEU A 28 3.42 0.77 -3.53
N GLY A 29 2.33 0.37 -4.16
CA GLY A 29 2.10 -0.99 -4.59
C GLY A 29 1.06 -1.10 -5.70
N ALA A 30 1.16 -2.17 -6.47
CA ALA A 30 0.12 -2.62 -7.39
C ALA A 30 -0.54 -3.88 -6.83
N TYR A 31 -1.83 -4.03 -7.12
CA TYR A 31 -2.68 -5.14 -6.70
C TYR A 31 -3.55 -5.60 -7.90
N PRO A 32 -3.98 -6.87 -7.93
CA PRO A 32 -4.61 -7.46 -9.13
C PRO A 32 -6.12 -7.16 -9.26
N ASP A 33 -6.82 -6.95 -8.14
CA ASP A 33 -8.28 -6.92 -8.13
C ASP A 33 -8.86 -6.19 -6.90
N ASP A 34 -10.17 -5.91 -6.94
CA ASP A 34 -10.89 -5.23 -5.85
C ASP A 34 -10.88 -6.04 -4.54
N ALA A 35 -10.91 -7.37 -4.61
CA ALA A 35 -10.81 -8.22 -3.42
C ALA A 35 -9.46 -8.06 -2.69
N THR A 36 -8.37 -7.88 -3.44
CA THR A 36 -7.06 -7.54 -2.86
C THR A 36 -7.05 -6.16 -2.26
N PHE A 37 -7.73 -5.19 -2.88
CA PHE A 37 -7.87 -3.85 -2.32
C PHE A 37 -8.61 -3.85 -0.98
N GLU A 38 -9.72 -4.59 -0.86
CA GLU A 38 -10.45 -4.73 0.40
C GLU A 38 -9.57 -5.36 1.51
N ARG A 39 -8.82 -6.41 1.17
CA ARG A 39 -7.84 -7.02 2.09
C ARG A 39 -6.74 -6.05 2.51
N LEU A 40 -6.28 -5.20 1.59
CA LEU A 40 -5.30 -4.16 1.91
C LEU A 40 -5.86 -3.16 2.92
N CYS A 41 -7.08 -2.66 2.70
CA CYS A 41 -7.75 -1.75 3.64
C CYS A 41 -7.86 -2.39 5.02
N ALA A 42 -8.46 -3.59 5.10
CA ALA A 42 -8.62 -4.30 6.37
C ALA A 42 -7.29 -4.52 7.10
N ASN A 43 -6.26 -5.02 6.40
CA ASN A 43 -4.97 -5.33 7.03
C ASN A 43 -4.22 -4.07 7.48
N LEU A 44 -4.21 -3.02 6.67
CA LEU A 44 -3.42 -1.81 6.93
C LEU A 44 -4.10 -0.87 7.92
N GLU A 45 -5.44 -0.83 7.97
CA GLU A 45 -6.18 -0.08 8.98
C GLU A 45 -5.92 -0.60 10.40
N THR A 46 -5.73 -1.92 10.58
CA THR A 46 -5.40 -2.50 11.90
C THR A 46 -4.09 -1.99 12.50
N ILE A 47 -3.22 -1.41 11.67
CA ILE A 47 -1.93 -0.85 12.09
C ILE A 47 -1.89 0.68 11.97
N GLY A 48 -3.05 1.33 11.80
CA GLY A 48 -3.19 2.78 11.75
C GLY A 48 -2.83 3.41 10.40
N CYS A 49 -2.73 2.62 9.33
CA CYS A 49 -2.49 3.14 7.99
C CYS A 49 -3.82 3.45 7.27
N ARG A 50 -3.79 4.41 6.35
CA ARG A 50 -4.89 4.70 5.42
C ARG A 50 -4.52 4.22 4.03
N VAL A 51 -5.42 3.51 3.37
CA VAL A 51 -5.24 3.02 2.00
C VAL A 51 -5.96 3.95 1.03
N ILE A 52 -5.26 4.35 -0.04
CA ILE A 52 -5.81 5.16 -1.13
C ILE A 52 -5.60 4.43 -2.46
N ARG A 53 -6.52 4.61 -3.40
CA ARG A 53 -6.43 4.10 -4.78
C ARG A 53 -6.14 5.26 -5.73
N PRO A 54 -4.87 5.65 -5.96
CA PRO A 54 -4.55 6.73 -6.87
C PRO A 54 -4.80 6.32 -8.32
N MET A 55 -5.24 7.27 -9.15
CA MET A 55 -5.25 7.13 -10.61
C MET A 55 -3.97 7.71 -11.18
N ILE A 56 -3.30 6.98 -12.07
CA ILE A 56 -2.13 7.48 -12.79
C ILE A 56 -2.61 8.48 -13.84
N ALA A 57 -2.21 9.73 -13.68
CA ALA A 57 -2.50 10.79 -14.65
C ALA A 57 -1.59 10.66 -15.88
N ALA A 58 -2.08 11.13 -17.03
CA ALA A 58 -1.23 11.35 -18.19
C ALA A 58 -0.15 12.42 -17.87
N PRO A 59 1.00 12.40 -18.56
CA PRO A 59 2.01 13.45 -18.41
C PRO A 59 1.41 14.82 -18.68
N ALA A 60 1.78 15.82 -17.88
CA ALA A 60 1.50 17.20 -18.22
C ALA A 60 2.31 17.58 -19.48
N VAL A 61 1.65 18.21 -20.45
CA VAL A 61 2.26 18.78 -21.66
C VAL A 61 3.04 20.05 -21.34
#